data_AF-A0A6L3X908-F1
#
_entry.id   AF-A0A6L3X908-F1
#
_cell.length_a   1.000
_cell.length_b   1.000
_cell.length_c   1.000
_cell.angle_alpha   90.00
_cell.angle_beta   90.00
_cell.angle_gamma   90.00
#
_symmetry.space_group_name_H-M   'P 1'
#
loop_
_entity.id
_entity.type
_entity.pdbx_description
1 polymer ?
#
loop_
_entity_poly.entity_id
_entity_poly.type
_entity_poly.pdbx_seq_one_letter_code
_entity_poly.pdbx_strand_id
1 'polypeptide(L)'
;LAVRLDPAGKRAQALSLIATGKALAMVLGLPIGRIVGQYFGWRTTFFAIGMGALITLVCLIKLLPKLPSEHSGSLKSLPLLMRRPALMSIYLLTVIVVTAHYTAYSYIE
;
A
#
# COMPACT_ATOMS: atom_id res chain seq x y z
N LEU A 1 -7.57 1.89 8.44
CA LEU A 1 -7.75 0.77 9.38
C LEU A 1 -6.92 0.97 10.65
N ALA A 2 -5.59 1.04 10.57
CA ALA A 2 -4.69 1.18 11.72
C ALA A 2 -4.97 2.39 12.63
N VAL A 3 -5.24 3.57 12.06
CA VAL A 3 -5.56 4.79 12.83
C VAL A 3 -6.86 4.67 13.66
N ARG A 4 -7.74 3.73 13.29
CA ARG A 4 -9.05 3.52 13.94
C ARG A 4 -9.05 2.41 14.99
N LEU A 5 -8.02 1.58 15.03
CA LEU A 5 -7.91 0.44 15.95
C LEU A 5 -7.13 0.77 17.24
N ASP A 6 -6.28 1.80 17.21
CA ASP A 6 -5.37 2.11 18.31
C ASP A 6 -5.92 3.24 19.23
N PRO A 7 -5.67 3.20 20.55
CA PRO A 7 -6.07 4.26 21.47
C PRO A 7 -5.51 5.62 21.04
N ALA A 8 -6.22 6.69 21.40
CA ALA A 8 -5.79 8.07 21.15
C ALA A 8 -4.36 8.27 21.69
N GLY A 9 -3.37 8.38 20.79
CA GLY A 9 -1.95 8.51 21.14
C GLY A 9 -1.00 7.60 20.34
N LYS A 10 -1.44 6.39 19.96
CA LYS A 10 -0.58 5.42 19.23
C LYS A 10 -0.78 5.38 17.71
N ARG A 11 -1.67 6.23 17.18
CA ARG A 11 -1.96 6.34 15.73
C ARG A 11 -0.72 6.54 14.87
N ALA A 12 0.23 7.35 15.34
CA ALA A 12 1.49 7.59 14.64
C ALA A 12 2.38 6.33 14.60
N GLN A 13 2.40 5.55 15.68
CA GLN A 13 3.13 4.28 15.76
C GLN A 13 2.49 3.19 14.89
N ALA A 14 1.16 3.13 14.83
CA ALA A 14 0.47 2.22 13.94
C ALA A 14 0.73 2.56 12.46
N LEU A 15 0.81 3.86 12.12
CA LEU A 15 1.14 4.31 10.78
C LEU A 15 2.61 4.03 10.43
N SER A 16 3.54 4.20 11.38
CA SER A 16 4.95 3.88 11.17
C SER A 16 5.15 2.39 10.97
N LEU A 17 4.43 1.52 11.69
CA LEU A 17 4.48 0.07 11.49
C LEU A 17 4.06 -0.33 10.08
N ILE A 18 3.00 0.28 9.53
CA ILE A 18 2.58 0.07 8.14
C ILE A 18 3.66 0.56 7.16
N ALA A 19 4.24 1.73 7.41
CA ALA A 19 5.30 2.27 6.57
C ALA A 19 6.53 1.35 6.56
N THR A 20 6.93 0.84 7.72
CA THR A 20 8.00 -0.15 7.84
C THR A 20 7.66 -1.45 7.12
N GLY A 21 6.43 -1.94 7.22
CA GLY A 21 5.97 -3.11 6.47
C GLY A 21 6.07 -2.90 4.95
N LYS A 22 5.66 -1.73 4.45
CA LYS A 22 5.81 -1.36 3.03
C LYS A 22 7.28 -1.29 2.62
N ALA A 23 8.15 -0.71 3.45
CA ALA A 23 9.57 -0.63 3.18
C ALA A 23 10.22 -2.03 3.11
N LEU A 24 9.91 -2.91 4.07
CA LEU A 24 10.37 -4.30 4.08
C LEU A 24 9.89 -5.07 2.84
N ALA A 25 8.64 -4.85 2.41
CA ALA A 25 8.12 -5.47 1.20
C ALA A 25 8.90 -5.04 -0.06
N MET A 26 9.28 -3.76 -0.17
CA MET A 26 10.10 -3.27 -1.27
C MET A 26 11.53 -3.83 -1.23
N VAL A 27 12.17 -3.79 -0.06
CA VAL A 27 13.59 -4.15 0.07
C VAL A 27 13.83 -5.66 0.04
N LEU A 28 12.97 -6.44 0.72
CA LEU A 28 13.14 -7.90 0.85
C LEU A 28 12.18 -8.68 -0.03
N GLY A 29 10.94 -8.21 -0.18
CA GLY A 29 9.89 -8.93 -0.91
C GLY A 29 10.21 -9.11 -2.38
N LEU A 30 10.69 -8.06 -3.06
CA LEU A 30 11.07 -8.14 -4.48
C LEU A 30 12.24 -9.10 -4.74
N PRO A 31 13.40 -9.02 -4.05
CA PRO A 31 14.50 -9.96 -4.25
C PRO A 31 14.11 -11.41 -3.95
N ILE A 32 13.40 -11.66 -2.84
CA ILE A 32 12.94 -13.01 -2.48
C ILE A 32 11.97 -13.52 -3.54
N GLY A 33 11.02 -12.69 -3.99
CA GLY A 33 10.07 -13.05 -5.04
C GLY A 33 10.76 -13.37 -6.37
N ARG A 34 11.80 -12.61 -6.74
CA ARG A 34 12.64 -12.85 -7.92
C ARG A 34 13.41 -14.17 -7.79
N ILE A 35 14.06 -14.43 -6.66
CA ILE A 35 14.81 -15.67 -6.41
C ILE A 35 13.87 -16.88 -6.52
N VAL A 36 12.74 -16.86 -5.81
CA VAL A 36 11.74 -17.94 -5.89
C VAL A 36 11.22 -18.09 -7.32
N GLY A 37 11.01 -16.98 -8.03
CA GLY A 37 10.57 -16.97 -9.42
C GLY A 37 11.59 -17.57 -10.39
N GLN A 38 12.89 -17.39 -10.13
CA GLN A 38 13.96 -17.95 -10.94
C GLN A 38 14.13 -19.46 -10.71
N TYR A 39 14.02 -19.93 -9.47
CA TYR A 39 14.21 -21.36 -9.17
C TYR A 39 12.96 -22.21 -9.42
N PHE A 40 11.78 -21.70 -9.08
CA PHE A 40 10.53 -22.48 -9.06
C PHE A 40 9.49 -21.97 -10.09
N GLY A 41 9.80 -20.89 -10.80
CA GLY A 41 8.93 -20.25 -11.77
C GLY A 41 8.04 -19.15 -11.16
N TRP A 42 7.58 -18.23 -12.00
CA TRP A 42 6.76 -17.09 -11.56
C TRP A 42 5.41 -17.51 -10.92
N ARG A 43 4.86 -18.67 -11.32
CA ARG A 43 3.58 -19.20 -10.80
C ARG A 43 3.67 -19.52 -9.30
N THR A 44 4.77 -20.14 -8.85
CA THR A 44 4.94 -20.48 -7.43
C THR A 44 5.15 -19.23 -6.58
N THR A 45 5.79 -18.18 -7.11
CA THR A 45 5.89 -16.88 -6.43
C THR A 45 4.52 -16.28 -6.18
N PHE A 46 3.63 -16.23 -7.19
CA PHE A 46 2.26 -15.73 -6.97
C PHE A 46 1.45 -16.62 -6.04
N PHE A 47 1.63 -17.94 -6.10
CA PHE A 47 0.96 -18.87 -5.19
C PHE A 47 1.40 -18.62 -3.73
N ALA A 48 2.69 -18.43 -3.48
CA ALA A 48 3.22 -18.11 -2.16
C ALA A 48 2.68 -16.77 -1.62
N ILE A 49 2.63 -15.73 -2.47
CA ILE A 49 2.01 -14.44 -2.10
C ILE A 49 0.52 -14.62 -1.78
N GLY A 50 -0.20 -15.38 -2.61
CA GLY A 50 -1.61 -15.69 -2.41
C GLY A 50 -1.88 -16.43 -1.09
N MET A 51 -1.05 -17.43 -0.75
CA MET A 51 -1.12 -18.12 0.54
C MET A 51 -0.87 -17.16 1.70
N GLY A 52 0.15 -16.29 1.60
CA GLY A 52 0.43 -15.28 2.62
C GLY A 52 -0.75 -14.30 2.82
N ALA A 53 -1.38 -13.87 1.72
CA ALA A 53 -2.58 -13.04 1.75
C ALA A 53 -3.77 -13.76 2.41
N LEU A 54 -3.95 -15.06 2.14
CA LEU A 54 -5.01 -15.86 2.75
C LEU A 54 -4.81 -16.02 4.26
N ILE A 55 -3.59 -16.30 4.70
CA ILE A 55 -3.26 -16.37 6.14
C ILE A 55 -3.54 -15.01 6.81
N THR A 56 -3.12 -13.92 6.16
CA THR A 56 -3.38 -12.56 6.63
C THR A 56 -4.88 -12.29 6.73
N LEU A 57 -5.67 -12.69 5.74
CA LEU A 57 -7.12 -12.57 5.76
C LEU A 57 -7.74 -13.33 6.94
N VAL A 58 -7.34 -14.58 7.17
CA VAL A 58 -7.83 -15.38 8.30
C VAL A 58 -7.49 -14.72 9.64
N CYS A 59 -6.26 -14.19 9.77
CA CYS A 59 -5.86 -13.43 10.96
C CYS A 59 -6.72 -12.18 11.14
N LEU A 60 -6.97 -11.41 10.07
CA LEU A 60 -7.84 -10.24 10.15
C LEU A 60 -9.26 -10.62 10.56
N ILE A 61 -9.85 -11.68 9.98
CA ILE A 61 -11.21 -12.11 10.33
C ILE A 61 -11.30 -12.49 11.82
N LYS A 62 -10.27 -13.14 12.38
CA LYS A 62 -10.26 -13.55 13.79
C LYS A 62 -9.95 -12.42 14.77
N LEU A 63 -9.03 -11.52 14.42
CA LEU A 63 -8.50 -10.50 15.34
C LEU A 63 -9.21 -9.15 15.21
N LEU A 64 -9.81 -8.84 14.05
CA LEU A 64 -10.36 -7.51 13.79
C LEU A 64 -11.79 -7.37 14.35
N PRO A 65 -12.03 -6.47 15.32
CA PRO A 65 -13.38 -6.15 15.76
C PRO A 65 -14.13 -5.38 14.67
N LYS A 66 -15.48 -5.47 14.67
CA LYS A 66 -16.33 -4.73 13.73
C LYS A 66 -16.09 -3.22 13.90
N LEU A 67 -15.52 -2.58 12.88
CA LEU A 67 -15.27 -1.15 12.84
C LEU A 67 -16.42 -0.45 12.09
N PRO A 68 -17.32 0.27 12.77
CA PRO A 68 -18.37 1.04 12.09
C PRO A 68 -17.76 2.14 11.20
N SER A 69 -18.32 2.30 10.01
CA SER A 69 -17.86 3.28 9.01
C SER A 69 -18.30 4.70 9.35
N GLU A 70 -17.74 5.28 10.41
CA GLU A 70 -18.16 6.62 10.87
C GLU A 70 -17.73 7.79 9.96
N HIS A 71 -16.88 7.58 8.94
CA HIS A 71 -16.33 8.68 8.13
C HIS A 71 -16.09 8.21 6.68
N SER A 72 -17.17 7.85 5.99
CA SER A 72 -17.13 7.77 4.52
C SER A 72 -16.86 9.17 4.01
N GLY A 73 -15.60 9.47 3.66
CA GLY A 73 -15.19 10.78 3.16
C GLY A 73 -16.17 11.27 2.11
N SER A 74 -16.69 12.48 2.29
CA SER A 74 -17.69 13.03 1.38
C SER A 74 -17.07 13.26 0.01
N LEU A 75 -17.44 12.42 -0.97
CA LEU A 75 -17.05 12.55 -2.39
C LEU A 75 -17.42 13.93 -2.96
N LYS A 76 -18.31 14.67 -2.30
CA LYS A 76 -18.65 16.06 -2.63
C LYS A 76 -17.50 17.05 -2.46
N SER A 77 -16.40 16.66 -1.82
CA SER A 77 -15.20 17.50 -1.67
C SER A 77 -14.20 17.38 -2.84
N LEU A 78 -14.33 16.36 -3.71
CA LEU A 78 -13.46 16.22 -4.89
C LEU A 78 -13.53 17.41 -5.87
N PRO A 79 -14.73 17.95 -6.22
CA PRO A 79 -14.83 19.12 -7.10
C PRO A 79 -14.16 20.37 -6.50
N LEU A 80 -14.15 20.48 -5.17
CA LEU A 80 -13.50 21.58 -4.46
C LEU A 80 -11.97 21.48 -4.54
N LEU A 81 -11.44 20.25 -4.58
CA LEU A 81 -10.02 19.96 -4.72
C LEU A 81 -9.50 20.30 -6.12
N MET A 82 -10.28 19.97 -7.16
CA MET A 82 -10.00 20.30 -8.56
C MET A 82 -9.96 21.81 -8.84
N ARG A 83 -10.68 22.61 -8.04
CA ARG A 83 -10.68 24.08 -8.14
C ARG A 83 -9.42 24.75 -7.60
N ARG A 84 -8.51 24.02 -6.94
CA ARG A 84 -7.26 24.59 -6.41
C ARG A 84 -6.11 24.35 -7.39
N PRO A 85 -5.70 25.35 -8.19
CA PRO A 85 -4.67 25.16 -9.22
C PRO A 85 -3.33 24.70 -8.63
N ALA A 86 -2.96 25.16 -7.43
CA ALA A 86 -1.75 24.70 -6.74
C ALA A 86 -1.75 23.18 -6.43
N LEU A 87 -2.90 22.61 -6.03
CA LEU A 87 -3.01 21.17 -5.81
C LEU A 87 -2.94 20.40 -7.12
N MET A 88 -3.60 20.91 -8.18
CA MET A 88 -3.53 20.31 -9.52
C MET A 88 -2.10 20.29 -10.07
N SER A 89 -1.33 21.37 -9.86
CA SER A 89 0.10 21.40 -10.23
C SER A 89 0.91 20.34 -9.47
N ILE A 90 0.68 20.15 -8.18
CA ILE A 90 1.37 19.10 -7.40
C ILE A 90 1.00 17.70 -7.89
N TYR A 91 -0.27 17.46 -8.21
CA TYR A 91 -0.71 16.19 -8.77
C TYR A 91 -0.09 15.94 -10.16
N LEU A 92 -0.07 16.95 -11.02
CA LEU A 92 0.57 16.87 -12.34
C LEU A 92 2.07 16.56 -12.20
N LEU A 93 2.76 17.27 -11.31
CA LEU A 93 4.17 17.02 -11.01
C LEU A 93 4.40 15.60 -10.51
N THR A 94 3.52 15.09 -9.64
CA THR A 94 3.60 13.71 -9.13
C THR A 94 3.46 12.70 -10.26
N VAL A 95 2.50 12.90 -11.18
CA VAL A 95 2.31 12.04 -12.35
C VAL A 95 3.56 12.04 -13.23
N ILE A 96 4.12 13.23 -13.53
CA ILE A 96 5.32 13.36 -14.37
C ILE A 96 6.51 12.65 -13.72
N VAL A 97 6.78 12.91 -12.44
CA VAL A 97 7.92 12.34 -11.72
C VAL A 97 7.80 10.82 -11.58
N VAL A 98 6.62 10.31 -11.21
CA VAL A 98 6.39 8.87 -11.10
C VAL A 98 6.51 8.19 -12.47
N THR A 99 5.96 8.79 -13.53
CA THR A 99 6.07 8.24 -14.89
C THR A 99 7.53 8.19 -15.34
N ALA A 100 8.28 9.28 -15.17
CA ALA A 100 9.71 9.33 -15.51
C ALA A 100 10.50 8.25 -14.75
N HIS A 101 10.25 8.10 -13.44
CA HIS A 101 10.93 7.09 -12.63
C HIS A 101 10.61 5.66 -13.07
N TYR A 102 9.33 5.32 -13.22
CA TYR A 102 8.90 3.96 -13.58
C TYR A 102 9.22 3.60 -15.04
N THR A 103 9.40 4.59 -15.93
CA THR A 103 9.82 4.35 -17.32
C THR A 103 11.22 3.75 -17.39
N ALA A 104 12.15 4.18 -16.53
CA ALA A 104 13.48 3.58 -16.46
C ALA A 104 13.48 2.33 -15.57
N TYR A 105 12.88 2.42 -14.38
CA TYR A 105 12.90 1.36 -13.38
C TYR A 105 12.30 0.03 -13.90
N SER A 106 11.18 0.09 -14.63
CA SER A 106 10.45 -1.12 -15.04
C SER A 106 11.18 -2.04 -16.04
N TYR A 107 12.18 -1.53 -16.77
CA TYR A 107 12.90 -2.29 -17.79
C TYR A 107 14.36 -2.56 -17.42
N ILE A 108 14.90 -1.79 -16.47
CA ILE A 108 16.29 -1.93 -16.02
C ILE A 108 16.40 -2.95 -14.88
N GLU A 109 15.32 -3.15 -14.11
CA GLU A 109 15.26 -4.14 -13.04
C GLU A 109 15.21 -5.58 -13.58
#